data_AF-A0A2C6A1F4-F1
#
_entry.id   AF-A0A2C6A1F4-F1
#
_cell.length_a   1.000
_cell.length_b   1.000
_cell.length_c   1.000
_cell.angle_alpha   90.00
_cell.angle_beta   90.00
_cell.angle_gamma   90.00
#
_symmetry.space_group_name_H-M   'P 1'
#
loop_
_entity.id
_entity.type
_entity.pdbx_description
1 polymer ?
#
loop_
_entity_poly.entity_id
_entity_poly.type
_entity_poly.pdbx_seq_one_letter_code
_entity_poly.pdbx_strand_id
1 'polypeptide(L)'
;MVRTETRVLGEKQLHEGWKSDFSGTDGTVDMEFDYCVNQYKPHSRDLKYACDLKTRDGTEVTHSLLIALIVSKEYAPEGKAHLATQTGTGRILRMHFAVVMTEFPGLGVSWDNEAPPVYQDVPPSPPGYPCDEGRGPPVEYEDLEALDARRASVEAPEARQRPPSGAPSEEQRRQPSPPPSPRTA
;
A
#
# COMPACT_ATOMS: atom_id res chain seq x y z
N MET A 1 5.70 -31.99 16.05
CA MET A 1 4.49 -31.47 15.39
C MET A 1 4.34 -30.03 15.82
N VAL A 2 4.41 -29.08 14.88
CA VAL A 2 4.22 -27.65 15.21
C VAL A 2 2.74 -27.42 15.46
N ARG A 3 2.40 -26.83 16.61
CA ARG A 3 1.02 -26.47 16.95
C ARG A 3 0.75 -25.07 16.41
N THR A 4 -0.28 -24.93 15.59
CA THR A 4 -0.74 -23.63 15.07
C THR A 4 -2.16 -23.39 15.54
N GLU A 5 -2.43 -22.18 16.02
CA GLU A 5 -3.74 -21.74 16.49
C GLU A 5 -4.04 -20.35 15.91
N THR A 6 -5.27 -20.14 15.45
CA THR A 6 -5.72 -18.85 14.91
C THR A 6 -7.05 -18.49 15.55
N ARG A 7 -7.19 -17.22 15.93
CA ARG A 7 -8.41 -16.69 16.55
C ARG A 7 -8.70 -15.28 16.05
N VAL A 8 -9.99 -14.95 15.99
CA VAL A 8 -10.45 -13.61 15.62
C VAL A 8 -10.37 -12.69 16.85
N LEU A 9 -9.65 -11.59 16.71
CA LEU A 9 -9.47 -10.59 17.77
C LEU A 9 -10.53 -9.48 17.74
N GLY A 10 -11.02 -9.16 16.55
CA GLY A 10 -12.06 -8.16 16.30
C GLY A 10 -12.74 -8.45 14.96
N GLU A 11 -14.01 -8.09 14.86
CA GLU A 11 -14.79 -8.20 13.63
C GLU A 11 -15.69 -6.98 13.54
N LYS A 12 -15.81 -6.42 12.32
CA LYS A 12 -16.68 -5.30 12.02
C LYS A 12 -17.29 -5.53 10.64
N GLN A 13 -18.60 -5.38 10.53
CA GLN A 13 -19.32 -5.43 9.25
C GLN A 13 -19.80 -4.02 8.89
N LEU A 14 -19.56 -3.62 7.64
CA LEU A 14 -19.88 -2.29 7.13
C LEU A 14 -20.74 -2.45 5.87
N HIS A 15 -21.92 -1.84 5.90
CA HIS A 15 -22.86 -1.82 4.76
C HIS A 15 -22.95 -0.45 4.10
N GLU A 16 -22.53 0.61 4.80
CA GLU A 16 -22.62 2.01 4.39
C GLU A 16 -21.27 2.70 4.58
N GLY A 17 -21.14 3.95 4.10
CA GLY A 17 -19.90 4.75 4.21
C GLY A 17 -19.03 4.75 2.95
N TRP A 18 -19.48 4.10 1.88
CA TRP A 18 -18.85 4.15 0.57
C TRP A 18 -19.07 5.52 -0.09
N LYS A 19 -18.01 6.13 -0.60
CA LYS A 19 -18.07 7.25 -1.54
C LYS A 19 -17.79 6.70 -2.92
N SER A 20 -18.64 7.00 -3.89
CA SER A 20 -18.51 6.49 -5.26
C SER A 20 -18.54 7.63 -6.24
N ASP A 21 -17.57 7.66 -7.15
CA ASP A 21 -17.53 8.57 -8.29
C ASP A 21 -17.48 7.74 -9.57
N PHE A 22 -18.51 7.90 -10.40
CA PHE A 22 -18.63 7.23 -11.70
C PHE A 22 -18.66 8.25 -12.86
N SER A 23 -18.20 9.48 -12.62
CA SER A 23 -18.22 10.55 -13.62
C SER A 23 -17.11 10.41 -14.67
N GLY A 24 -16.01 9.73 -14.34
CA GLY A 24 -14.91 9.44 -15.25
C GLY A 24 -15.12 8.18 -16.10
N THR A 25 -14.13 7.86 -16.94
CA THR A 25 -14.08 6.58 -17.69
C THR A 25 -13.86 5.39 -16.76
N ASP A 26 -13.23 5.63 -15.62
CA ASP A 26 -13.04 4.67 -14.53
C ASP A 26 -13.86 5.13 -13.32
N GLY A 27 -14.59 4.20 -12.72
CA GLY A 27 -15.34 4.45 -11.48
C GLY A 27 -14.46 4.21 -10.27
N THR A 28 -14.43 5.15 -9.32
CA THR A 28 -13.74 4.99 -8.04
C THR A 28 -14.73 4.77 -6.91
N VAL A 29 -14.36 3.92 -5.96
CA VAL A 29 -15.14 3.65 -4.75
C VAL A 29 -14.18 3.66 -3.57
N ASP A 30 -14.36 4.62 -2.67
CA ASP A 30 -13.52 4.84 -1.50
C ASP A 30 -14.31 4.56 -0.22
N MET A 31 -13.64 3.97 0.78
CA MET A 31 -14.18 3.80 2.12
C MET A 31 -13.07 3.99 3.15
N GLU A 32 -13.42 4.72 4.20
CA GLU A 32 -12.60 4.90 5.39
C GLU A 32 -13.27 4.18 6.55
N PHE A 33 -12.49 3.45 7.34
CA PHE A 33 -13.00 2.80 8.53
C PHE A 33 -11.90 2.58 9.56
N ASP A 34 -12.27 2.76 10.83
CA ASP A 34 -11.46 2.28 11.94
C ASP A 34 -11.70 0.79 12.19
N TYR A 35 -10.63 0.09 12.55
CA TYR A 35 -10.67 -1.27 13.06
C TYR A 35 -10.04 -1.28 14.45
N CYS A 36 -10.57 -2.13 15.33
CA CYS A 36 -10.07 -2.29 16.67
C CYS A 36 -10.16 -3.76 17.10
N VAL A 37 -9.39 -4.11 18.12
CA VAL A 37 -9.54 -5.38 18.81
C VAL A 37 -10.67 -5.25 19.82
N ASN A 38 -11.56 -6.24 19.90
CA ASN A 38 -12.69 -6.25 20.82
C ASN A 38 -12.19 -6.33 22.26
N GLN A 39 -11.98 -5.17 22.89
CA GLN A 39 -11.55 -5.01 24.27
C GLN A 39 -12.58 -4.19 25.03
N TYR A 40 -13.52 -4.85 25.69
CA TYR A 40 -14.16 -4.21 26.85
C TYR A 40 -14.76 -5.24 27.79
N LYS A 41 -13.95 -5.73 28.73
CA LYS A 41 -14.47 -6.10 30.05
C LYS A 41 -13.87 -5.10 31.03
N PRO A 42 -14.65 -4.16 31.60
CA PRO A 42 -14.12 -3.09 32.45
C PRO A 42 -13.47 -3.57 33.78
N HIS A 43 -13.36 -4.89 34.00
CA HIS A 43 -12.90 -5.49 35.26
C HIS A 43 -11.92 -6.68 35.07
N SER A 44 -11.36 -6.89 33.87
CA SER A 44 -10.37 -7.93 33.63
C SER A 44 -9.04 -7.28 33.24
N ARG A 45 -8.02 -7.49 34.08
CA ARG A 45 -6.64 -7.01 33.85
C ARG A 45 -5.86 -7.86 32.84
N ASP A 46 -6.46 -8.93 32.33
CA ASP A 46 -5.79 -9.86 31.44
C ASP A 46 -5.87 -9.35 30.00
N LEU A 47 -4.72 -9.14 29.38
CA LEU A 47 -4.62 -8.90 27.95
C LEU A 47 -5.13 -10.14 27.22
N LYS A 48 -6.28 -10.02 26.55
CA LYS A 48 -6.92 -11.16 25.87
C LYS A 48 -6.18 -11.57 24.57
N TYR A 49 -5.28 -10.73 24.09
CA TYR A 49 -4.51 -10.92 22.85
C TYR A 49 -3.01 -10.87 23.14
N ALA A 50 -2.25 -11.62 22.35
CA ALA A 50 -0.80 -11.61 22.42
C ALA A 50 -0.26 -10.48 21.53
N CYS A 51 0.96 -10.04 21.78
CA CYS A 51 1.67 -9.12 20.89
C CYS A 51 2.38 -9.91 19.79
N ASP A 52 2.78 -9.23 18.72
CA ASP A 52 3.69 -9.82 17.74
C ASP A 52 4.99 -10.21 18.44
N LEU A 53 5.38 -11.48 18.30
CA LEU A 53 6.52 -12.04 19.01
C LEU A 53 7.14 -13.15 18.19
N LYS A 54 8.47 -13.19 18.17
CA LYS A 54 9.24 -14.33 17.66
C LYS A 54 10.32 -14.69 18.66
N THR A 55 10.19 -15.86 19.30
CA THR A 55 11.16 -16.32 20.31
C THR A 55 12.21 -17.24 19.68
N ARG A 56 13.37 -17.36 20.34
CA ARG A 56 14.44 -18.30 19.94
C ARG A 56 13.97 -19.76 19.96
N ASP A 57 12.99 -20.07 20.80
CA ASP A 57 12.39 -21.40 20.92
C ASP A 57 11.47 -21.74 19.73
N GLY A 58 11.25 -20.79 18.82
CA GLY A 58 10.47 -20.97 17.61
C GLY A 58 8.98 -20.64 17.76
N THR A 59 8.57 -20.09 18.91
CA THR A 59 7.19 -19.58 19.08
C THR A 59 7.04 -18.28 18.31
N GLU A 60 6.04 -18.22 17.44
CA GLU A 60 5.73 -17.06 16.61
C GLU A 60 4.26 -16.66 16.77
N VAL A 61 4.04 -15.38 16.99
CA VAL A 61 2.73 -14.73 17.02
C VAL A 61 2.76 -13.60 16.01
N THR A 62 1.79 -13.60 15.10
CA THR A 62 1.62 -12.59 14.06
C THR A 62 0.16 -12.20 13.94
N HIS A 63 -0.12 -10.93 13.68
CA HIS A 63 -1.49 -10.44 13.47
C HIS A 63 -1.72 -9.98 12.03
N SER A 64 -2.93 -10.18 11.54
CA SER A 64 -3.34 -9.74 10.20
C SER A 64 -4.77 -9.22 10.20
N LEU A 65 -4.99 -8.08 9.56
CA LEU A 65 -6.32 -7.57 9.23
C LEU A 65 -6.79 -8.23 7.93
N LEU A 66 -7.97 -8.85 7.98
CA LEU A 66 -8.64 -9.40 6.80
C LEU A 66 -9.77 -8.46 6.39
N ILE A 67 -9.71 -7.96 5.15
CA ILE A 67 -10.80 -7.20 4.53
C ILE A 67 -11.51 -8.11 3.54
N ALA A 68 -12.82 -8.28 3.70
CA ALA A 68 -13.68 -9.02 2.78
C ALA A 68 -14.68 -8.07 2.11
N LEU A 69 -14.46 -7.77 0.83
CA LEU A 69 -15.35 -6.95 0.01
C LEU A 69 -16.35 -7.84 -0.73
N ILE A 70 -17.64 -7.56 -0.58
CA ILE A 70 -18.69 -8.21 -1.37
C ILE A 70 -19.04 -7.27 -2.52
N VAL A 71 -18.75 -7.68 -3.75
CA VAL A 71 -18.95 -6.87 -4.95
C VAL A 71 -20.03 -7.49 -5.81
N SER A 72 -21.10 -6.77 -6.09
CA SER A 72 -22.14 -7.14 -7.06
C SER A 72 -21.93 -6.39 -8.37
N LYS A 73 -22.22 -7.07 -9.49
CA LYS A 73 -22.38 -6.39 -10.78
C LYS A 73 -23.83 -5.94 -10.92
N GLU A 74 -24.01 -4.69 -11.31
CA GLU A 74 -25.33 -4.08 -11.54
C GLU A 74 -25.33 -3.34 -12.88
N TYR A 75 -26.52 -3.20 -13.48
CA TYR A 75 -26.71 -2.44 -14.71
C TYR A 75 -27.59 -1.24 -14.42
N ALA A 76 -27.13 -0.04 -14.76
CA ALA A 76 -27.89 1.19 -14.62
C ALA A 76 -27.82 2.01 -15.93
N PRO A 77 -28.89 2.72 -16.30
CA PRO A 77 -28.81 3.71 -17.37
C PRO A 77 -27.80 4.81 -17.02
N GLU A 78 -27.15 5.37 -18.04
CA GLU A 78 -26.14 6.42 -17.88
C GLU A 78 -26.69 7.62 -17.08
N GLY A 79 -25.93 8.08 -16.09
CA GLY A 79 -26.34 9.16 -15.18
C GLY A 79 -27.45 8.80 -14.19
N LYS A 80 -27.96 7.55 -14.19
CA LYS A 80 -29.07 7.10 -13.32
C LYS A 80 -28.69 5.85 -12.52
N ALA A 81 -27.58 5.92 -11.79
CA ALA A 81 -27.12 4.83 -10.91
C ALA A 81 -28.19 4.36 -9.91
N HIS A 82 -29.11 5.24 -9.47
CA HIS A 82 -30.23 4.88 -8.58
C HIS A 82 -31.27 3.94 -9.20
N LEU A 83 -31.26 3.73 -10.52
CA LEU A 83 -32.13 2.78 -11.23
C LEU A 83 -31.39 1.48 -11.58
N ALA A 84 -30.34 1.15 -10.83
CA ALA A 84 -29.56 -0.06 -11.03
C ALA A 84 -30.43 -1.32 -10.87
N THR A 85 -30.28 -2.25 -11.81
CA THR A 85 -30.88 -3.58 -11.77
C THR A 85 -29.80 -4.60 -11.42
N GLN A 86 -30.07 -5.42 -10.39
CA GLN A 86 -29.14 -6.43 -9.93
C GLN A 86 -29.00 -7.56 -10.96
N THR A 87 -27.76 -7.93 -11.31
CA THR A 87 -27.51 -8.98 -12.32
C THR A 87 -27.36 -10.39 -11.73
N GLY A 88 -27.46 -10.53 -10.40
CA GLY A 88 -27.25 -11.79 -9.69
C GLY A 88 -25.79 -12.28 -9.66
N THR A 89 -24.86 -11.53 -10.27
CA THR A 89 -23.44 -11.87 -10.29
C THR A 89 -22.71 -11.15 -9.15
N GLY A 90 -22.16 -11.92 -8.20
CA GLY A 90 -21.40 -11.41 -7.06
C GLY A 90 -20.01 -12.04 -6.96
N ARG A 91 -19.06 -11.31 -6.35
CA ARG A 91 -17.70 -11.78 -6.05
C ARG A 91 -17.30 -11.35 -4.65
N ILE A 92 -16.41 -12.11 -4.03
CA ILE A 92 -15.80 -11.75 -2.75
C ILE A 92 -14.32 -11.48 -3.01
N LEU A 93 -13.86 -10.28 -2.69
CA LEU A 93 -12.45 -9.89 -2.73
C LEU A 93 -11.91 -9.95 -1.29
N ARG A 94 -10.93 -10.82 -1.04
CA ARG A 94 -10.28 -10.96 0.27
C ARG A 94 -8.87 -10.41 0.22
N MET A 95 -8.55 -9.49 1.12
CA MET A 95 -7.23 -8.89 1.26
C MET A 95 -6.71 -9.10 2.67
N HIS A 96 -5.42 -9.39 2.79
CA HIS A 96 -4.73 -9.58 4.07
C HIS A 96 -3.67 -8.51 4.23
N PHE A 97 -3.73 -7.78 5.34
CA PHE A 97 -2.75 -6.77 5.71
C PHE A 97 -2.08 -7.22 7.00
N ALA A 98 -0.74 -7.27 7.03
CA ALA A 98 -0.02 -7.51 8.27
C ALA A 98 -0.22 -6.31 9.20
N VAL A 99 -0.55 -6.57 10.46
CA VAL A 99 -0.73 -5.54 11.49
C VAL A 99 0.20 -5.85 12.63
N VAL A 100 1.02 -4.88 13.02
CA VAL A 100 1.92 -5.05 14.16
C VAL A 100 1.16 -4.71 15.43
N MET A 101 1.01 -5.71 16.31
CA MET A 101 0.43 -5.49 17.64
C MET A 101 1.54 -5.46 18.69
N THR A 102 1.61 -4.37 19.45
CA THR A 102 2.56 -4.19 20.54
C THR A 102 1.83 -4.09 21.87
N GLU A 103 2.56 -4.36 22.95
CA GLU A 103 2.04 -4.11 24.29
C GLU A 103 1.88 -2.60 24.53
N PHE A 104 0.95 -2.24 25.41
CA PHE A 104 0.87 -0.88 25.89
C PHE A 104 2.12 -0.61 26.75
N PRO A 105 2.94 0.41 26.46
CA PRO A 105 4.23 0.63 27.14
C PRO A 105 4.11 1.06 28.62
N GLY A 106 2.95 0.90 29.26
CA GLY A 106 2.65 1.42 30.59
C GLY A 106 2.26 2.90 30.57
N LEU A 107 2.20 3.54 31.74
CA LEU A 107 1.98 4.99 31.94
C LEU A 107 3.12 5.83 31.35
N GLY A 108 3.36 5.66 30.05
CA GLY A 108 4.30 6.44 29.27
C GLY A 108 3.74 7.84 29.09
N VAL A 109 4.59 8.81 29.37
CA VAL A 109 4.37 10.22 29.04
C VAL A 109 4.18 10.32 27.52
N SER A 110 3.11 10.98 27.06
CA SER A 110 2.89 11.19 25.63
C SER A 110 4.11 11.84 24.99
N TRP A 111 4.41 11.53 23.73
CA TRP A 111 5.52 12.16 22.99
C TRP A 111 5.49 13.70 23.03
N ASP A 112 4.31 14.29 23.25
CA ASP A 112 4.13 15.74 23.42
C ASP A 112 4.61 16.29 24.78
N ASN A 113 4.83 15.43 25.77
CA ASN A 113 5.23 15.80 27.12
C ASN A 113 6.72 15.51 27.41
N GLU A 114 7.47 14.94 26.47
CA GLU A 114 8.93 14.84 26.56
C GLU A 114 9.55 16.06 25.87
N ALA A 115 9.87 17.10 26.66
CA ALA A 115 10.66 18.21 26.14
C ALA A 115 12.05 17.68 25.74
N PRO A 116 12.58 18.01 24.53
CA PRO A 116 13.94 17.64 24.17
C PRO A 116 14.93 18.08 25.24
N PRO A 117 15.99 17.29 25.53
CA PRO A 117 17.02 17.71 26.46
C PRO A 117 17.54 19.09 26.08
N VAL A 118 17.41 20.07 26.99
CA VAL A 118 18.02 21.39 26.81
C VAL A 118 19.49 21.26 27.16
N TYR A 119 20.36 21.17 26.14
CA TYR A 119 21.80 21.20 26.35
C TYR A 119 22.22 22.60 26.81
N GLN A 120 22.69 22.73 28.05
CA GLN A 120 23.18 24.02 28.59
C GLN A 120 24.48 24.49 27.93
N ASP A 121 25.29 23.54 27.47
CA ASP A 121 26.62 23.81 26.92
C ASP A 121 26.61 23.55 25.42
N VAL A 122 25.81 24.30 24.66
CA VAL A 122 26.04 24.41 23.22
C VAL A 122 27.31 25.23 23.07
N PRO A 123 28.45 24.65 22.63
CA PRO A 123 29.63 25.44 22.37
C PRO A 123 29.31 26.53 21.34
N PRO A 124 30.05 27.64 21.29
CA PRO A 124 29.91 28.60 20.21
C PRO A 124 29.90 27.87 18.87
N SER A 125 29.12 28.38 17.92
CA SER A 125 28.96 27.83 16.58
C SER A 125 30.26 27.24 16.04
N PRO A 126 30.24 26.10 15.32
CA PRO A 126 31.43 25.50 14.74
C PRO A 126 32.32 26.57 14.11
N PRO A 127 33.66 26.43 14.19
CA PRO A 127 34.58 27.39 13.57
C PRO A 127 34.13 27.70 12.15
N GLY A 128 34.04 29.00 11.82
CA GLY A 128 33.69 29.42 10.48
C GLY A 128 34.62 28.76 9.47
N TYR A 129 34.07 28.21 8.39
CA TYR A 129 34.90 27.69 7.31
C TYR A 129 35.84 28.80 6.84
N PRO A 130 37.15 28.53 6.72
CA PRO A 130 38.05 29.53 6.16
C PRO A 130 37.59 29.83 4.74
N CYS A 131 37.29 31.11 4.47
CA CYS A 131 37.39 31.63 3.11
C CYS A 131 38.88 31.72 2.81
N ASP A 132 39.51 30.59 2.50
CA ASP A 132 40.84 30.59 1.93
C ASP A 132 40.79 31.50 0.70
N GLU A 133 41.72 32.44 0.56
CA GLU A 133 41.84 33.32 -0.63
C GLU A 133 42.08 32.54 -1.94
N GLY A 134 42.09 31.20 -1.89
CA GLY A 134 42.11 30.29 -3.04
C GLY A 134 40.82 29.49 -3.27
N ARG A 135 39.79 29.62 -2.42
CA ARG A 135 38.46 29.06 -2.65
C ARG A 135 37.59 30.18 -3.22
N GLY A 136 36.99 29.93 -4.39
CA GLY A 136 36.19 30.92 -5.13
C GLY A 136 35.10 31.58 -4.28
N PRO A 137 34.45 32.62 -4.82
CA PRO A 137 33.47 33.42 -4.07
C PRO A 137 32.43 32.53 -3.37
N PRO A 138 31.86 33.01 -2.23
CA PRO A 138 30.77 32.32 -1.55
C PRO A 138 29.76 31.82 -2.57
N VAL A 139 29.30 30.58 -2.41
CA VAL A 139 28.32 29.98 -3.31
C VAL A 139 27.06 30.85 -3.26
N GLU A 140 26.80 31.59 -4.33
CA GLU A 140 25.58 32.37 -4.49
C GLU A 140 24.41 31.39 -4.66
N TYR A 141 23.42 31.49 -3.77
CA TYR A 141 22.29 30.57 -3.70
C TYR A 141 21.36 30.67 -4.92
N GLU A 142 21.53 31.70 -5.74
CA GLU A 142 20.79 31.94 -6.97
C GLU A 142 21.19 30.98 -8.11
N ASP A 143 22.41 30.42 -8.05
CA ASP A 143 22.95 29.50 -9.07
C ASP A 143 22.78 28.01 -8.70
N LEU A 144 22.13 27.70 -7.58
CA LEU A 144 21.89 26.33 -7.15
C LEU A 144 20.72 25.70 -7.91
N GLU A 145 20.98 24.61 -8.66
CA GLU A 145 19.93 23.81 -9.28
C GLU A 145 18.93 23.29 -8.23
N ALA A 146 17.63 23.45 -8.52
CA ALA A 146 16.57 22.93 -7.67
C ALA A 146 16.67 21.39 -7.57
N LEU A 147 16.88 20.88 -6.35
CA LEU A 147 17.06 19.45 -6.05
C LEU A 147 15.81 18.58 -6.27
N ASP A 148 14.71 19.17 -6.74
CA ASP A 148 13.42 18.49 -6.91
C ASP A 148 13.37 17.58 -8.15
N ALA A 149 14.37 17.63 -9.02
CA ALA A 149 14.37 16.88 -10.29
C ALA A 149 14.88 15.42 -10.19
N ARG A 150 15.32 14.92 -9.04
CA ARG A 150 15.89 13.54 -8.93
C ARG A 150 14.92 12.48 -8.43
N ARG A 151 13.67 12.82 -8.10
CA ARG A 151 12.66 11.81 -7.69
C ARG A 151 11.87 11.19 -8.85
N ALA A 152 12.05 11.68 -10.08
CA ALA A 152 11.33 11.19 -11.25
C ALA A 152 12.11 10.20 -12.13
N SER A 153 13.34 9.81 -11.77
CA SER A 153 14.20 8.99 -12.62
C SER A 153 14.91 7.85 -11.86
N VAL A 154 14.12 6.91 -11.34
CA VAL A 154 14.52 5.54 -10.95
C VAL A 154 13.22 4.72 -11.16
N GLU A 155 12.99 3.85 -12.14
CA GLU A 155 13.82 3.01 -13.00
C GLU A 155 12.98 2.56 -14.22
N ALA A 156 13.61 2.39 -15.39
CA ALA A 156 13.43 1.20 -16.22
C ALA A 156 14.67 1.02 -17.12
N PRO A 157 15.45 -0.07 -16.98
CA PRO A 157 16.67 -0.27 -17.76
C PRO A 157 16.38 -0.80 -19.17
N GLU A 158 17.02 -0.13 -20.12
CA GLU A 158 17.47 -0.49 -21.47
C GLU A 158 16.90 -1.74 -22.16
N ALA A 159 16.10 -1.45 -23.19
CA ALA A 159 15.87 -2.36 -24.31
C ALA A 159 17.19 -2.64 -25.05
N ARG A 160 17.48 -3.93 -25.18
CA ARG A 160 18.63 -4.50 -25.89
C ARG A 160 18.69 -4.01 -27.34
N GLN A 161 19.79 -3.36 -27.68
CA GLN A 161 20.12 -2.83 -29.00
C GLN A 161 20.01 -3.90 -30.10
N ARG A 162 19.37 -3.56 -31.23
CA ARG A 162 19.41 -4.32 -32.49
C ARG A 162 19.89 -3.38 -33.60
N PRO A 163 20.87 -3.76 -34.44
CA PRO A 163 21.43 -2.86 -35.44
C PRO A 163 20.52 -2.76 -36.68
N PRO A 164 20.68 -1.73 -37.52
CA PRO A 164 19.81 -1.49 -38.67
C PRO A 164 20.37 -2.13 -39.94
N SER A 165 19.50 -2.67 -40.79
CA SER A 165 19.77 -2.80 -42.22
C SER A 165 18.45 -2.86 -42.99
N GLY A 166 18.33 -1.99 -44.00
CA GLY A 166 17.13 -1.82 -44.79
C GLY A 166 16.87 -2.87 -45.87
N ALA A 167 15.63 -2.79 -46.33
CA ALA A 167 15.03 -3.23 -47.60
C ALA A 167 14.57 -4.70 -47.77
N PRO A 168 13.49 -4.92 -48.55
CA PRO A 168 12.51 -5.99 -48.30
C PRO A 168 12.41 -7.05 -49.42
N SER A 169 11.92 -8.25 -49.10
CA SER A 169 11.17 -9.10 -50.05
C SER A 169 10.64 -10.39 -49.38
N GLU A 170 9.38 -10.68 -49.70
CA GLU A 170 8.77 -12.00 -49.94
C GLU A 170 9.03 -13.15 -48.95
N GLU A 171 7.98 -13.60 -48.25
CA GLU A 171 7.52 -15.01 -48.34
C GLU A 171 6.16 -15.13 -47.65
N GLN A 172 5.13 -15.08 -48.48
CA GLN A 172 3.78 -15.51 -48.19
C GLN A 172 3.76 -17.04 -48.09
N ARG A 173 3.70 -17.64 -46.88
CA ARG A 173 3.05 -18.96 -46.74
C ARG A 173 2.82 -19.43 -45.29
N ARG A 174 1.60 -19.94 -45.10
CA ARG A 174 1.09 -20.88 -44.08
C ARG A 174 0.35 -20.27 -42.89
N GLN A 175 -0.92 -19.92 -43.15
CA GLN A 175 -1.97 -20.06 -42.15
C GLN A 175 -2.28 -21.56 -41.94
N PRO A 176 -2.50 -22.05 -40.71
CA PRO A 176 -3.08 -23.35 -40.46
C PRO A 176 -4.62 -23.27 -40.59
N SER A 177 -5.20 -24.22 -41.33
CA SER A 177 -6.65 -24.37 -41.56
C SER A 177 -7.43 -24.85 -40.32
N PRO A 178 -8.69 -24.45 -40.13
CA PRO A 178 -9.54 -24.93 -39.04
C PRO A 178 -10.07 -26.37 -39.28
N PRO A 179 -10.42 -27.12 -38.21
CA PRO A 179 -10.87 -28.51 -38.30
C PRO A 179 -12.32 -28.64 -38.81
N PRO A 180 -12.69 -29.79 -39.43
CA PRO A 180 -14.02 -29.98 -40.02
C PRO A 180 -15.11 -30.31 -38.98
N SER A 181 -16.32 -29.81 -39.24
CA SER A 181 -17.54 -30.06 -38.44
C SER A 181 -18.07 -31.49 -38.59
N PRO A 182 -18.77 -32.04 -37.57
CA PRO A 182 -19.29 -33.40 -37.59
C PRO A 182 -20.50 -33.54 -38.53
N ARG A 183 -20.55 -34.67 -39.25
CA ARG A 183 -21.68 -35.07 -40.10
C ARG A 183 -22.80 -35.67 -39.25
N THR A 184 -24.00 -35.16 -39.51
CA THR A 184 -25.29 -35.72 -39.10
C THR A 184 -25.50 -37.11 -39.69
N ALA A 185 -26.02 -38.02 -38.87
CA ALA A 185 -26.74 -39.22 -39.28
C ALA A 185 -28.03 -39.27 -38.46
#